data_AF-A0A941P8K4-F1
#
_entry.id   AF-A0A941P8K4-F1
#
_cell.length_a   1.000
_cell.length_b   1.000
_cell.length_c   1.000
_cell.angle_alpha   90.00
_cell.angle_beta   90.00
_cell.angle_gamma   90.00
#
_symmetry.space_group_name_H-M   'P 1'
#
loop_
_entity.id
_entity.type
_entity.pdbx_description
1 polymer ?
#
loop_
_entity_poly.entity_id
_entity_poly.type
_entity_poly.pdbx_seq_one_letter_code
_entity_poly.pdbx_strand_id
1 'polypeptide(L)'
;MMSHAMHRMLVALRALLVSAGPFLLIAIALLALAYWWLKPNPPRSVRLATGPAESAYAEFGQRYKKALAANGITVVLVQSEGSAANRRLLREGKADLGFVQGGSGNAQRTQPDDLVSLGSLFVEPVWLFYREDAARRVADAERARAHRTDAK
;
A
#
# COMPACT_ATOMS: atom_id res chain seq x y z
N MET A 1 -19.37 66.31 -6.85
CA MET A 1 -18.45 65.74 -5.83
C MET A 1 -18.13 64.25 -6.02
N MET A 2 -19.00 63.40 -6.61
CA MET A 2 -18.73 61.96 -6.79
C MET A 2 -17.66 61.58 -7.85
N SER A 3 -17.43 62.39 -8.90
CA SER A 3 -16.49 62.04 -9.99
C SER A 3 -15.01 62.08 -9.59
N HIS A 4 -14.62 63.00 -8.69
CA HIS A 4 -13.24 63.13 -8.23
C HIS A 4 -12.82 62.05 -7.22
N ALA A 5 -13.78 61.49 -6.49
CA ALA A 5 -13.54 60.35 -5.60
C ALA A 5 -13.29 59.08 -6.42
N MET A 6 -14.08 58.87 -7.49
CA MET A 6 -13.96 57.71 -8.36
C MET A 6 -12.65 57.70 -9.15
N HIS A 7 -12.22 58.86 -9.67
CA HIS A 7 -10.94 58.97 -10.37
C HIS A 7 -9.74 58.71 -9.45
N ARG A 8 -9.80 59.22 -8.20
CA ARG A 8 -8.77 58.97 -7.18
C ARG A 8 -8.73 57.50 -6.74
N MET A 9 -9.88 56.85 -6.62
CA MET A 9 -9.98 55.43 -6.32
C MET A 9 -9.37 54.57 -7.44
N LEU A 10 -9.61 54.92 -8.71
CA LEU A 10 -9.01 54.24 -9.87
C LEU A 10 -7.49 54.42 -9.94
N VAL A 11 -6.98 55.63 -9.66
CA VAL A 11 -5.54 55.89 -9.62
C VAL A 11 -4.87 55.17 -8.45
N ALA A 12 -5.49 55.17 -7.27
CA ALA A 12 -5.00 54.45 -6.10
C ALA A 12 -5.01 52.93 -6.30
N LEU A 13 -6.07 52.38 -6.91
CA LEU A 13 -6.16 50.97 -7.27
C LEU A 13 -5.09 50.57 -8.29
N ARG A 14 -4.86 51.41 -9.31
CA ARG A 14 -3.77 51.21 -10.27
C ARG A 14 -2.41 51.24 -9.58
N ALA A 15 -2.18 52.18 -8.67
CA ALA A 15 -0.94 52.27 -7.91
C ALA A 15 -0.71 51.03 -7.02
N LEU A 16 -1.76 50.52 -6.37
CA LEU A 16 -1.74 49.29 -5.59
C LEU A 16 -1.46 48.06 -6.49
N LEU A 17 -2.11 47.95 -7.65
CA LEU A 17 -1.88 46.84 -8.58
C LEU A 17 -0.47 46.88 -9.18
N VAL A 18 0.09 48.07 -9.43
CA VAL A 18 1.47 48.20 -9.93
C VAL A 18 2.50 47.88 -8.84
N SER A 19 2.23 48.24 -7.58
CA SER A 19 3.17 47.99 -6.47
C SER A 19 3.05 46.57 -5.90
N ALA A 20 1.84 46.06 -5.69
CA ALA A 20 1.58 44.74 -5.10
C ALA A 20 1.42 43.63 -6.15
N GLY A 21 1.09 43.97 -7.41
CA GLY A 21 0.89 43.00 -8.49
C GLY A 21 2.10 42.12 -8.77
N PRO A 22 3.34 42.64 -8.85
CA PRO A 22 4.53 41.80 -9.04
C PRO A 22 4.70 40.77 -7.92
N PHE A 23 4.46 41.15 -6.66
CA PHE A 23 4.53 40.23 -5.52
C PHE A 23 3.41 39.18 -5.57
N LEU A 24 2.19 39.58 -5.94
CA LEU A 24 1.06 38.66 -6.09
C LEU A 24 1.34 37.65 -7.22
N LEU A 25 1.88 38.10 -8.34
CA LEU A 25 2.28 37.25 -9.46
C LEU A 25 3.37 36.25 -9.05
N ILE A 26 4.39 36.70 -8.31
CA ILE A 26 5.43 35.82 -7.78
C ILE A 26 4.81 34.79 -6.82
N ALA A 27 3.91 35.21 -5.92
CA ALA A 27 3.27 34.30 -4.99
C ALA A 27 2.42 33.22 -5.71
N ILE A 28 1.61 33.62 -6.70
CA ILE A 28 0.84 32.69 -7.53
C ILE A 28 1.76 31.76 -8.32
N ALA A 29 2.84 32.29 -8.88
CA ALA A 29 3.83 31.50 -9.63
C ALA A 29 4.51 30.47 -8.72
N LEU A 30 4.91 30.84 -7.51
CA LEU A 30 5.51 29.94 -6.53
C LEU A 30 4.51 28.86 -6.07
N LEU A 31 3.25 29.22 -5.82
CA LEU A 31 2.18 28.27 -5.50
C LEU A 31 1.94 27.29 -6.65
N ALA A 32 1.87 27.78 -7.88
CA ALA A 32 1.68 26.95 -9.07
C ALA A 32 2.88 26.01 -9.29
N LEU A 33 4.11 26.51 -9.10
CA LEU A 33 5.33 25.73 -9.20
C LEU A 33 5.39 24.65 -8.11
N ALA A 34 5.04 24.99 -6.86
CA ALA A 34 4.96 24.04 -5.76
C ALA A 34 3.91 22.96 -6.02
N TYR A 35 2.72 23.34 -6.51
CA TYR A 35 1.65 22.40 -6.86
C TYR A 35 2.10 21.43 -7.96
N TRP A 36 2.78 21.94 -8.99
CA TRP A 36 3.29 21.12 -10.09
C TRP A 36 4.42 20.19 -9.63
N TRP A 37 5.33 20.67 -8.78
CA TRP A 37 6.47 19.90 -8.28
C TRP A 37 6.06 18.80 -7.29
N LEU A 38 5.13 19.10 -6.38
CA LEU A 38 4.69 18.16 -5.35
C LEU A 38 3.88 16.99 -5.91
N LYS A 39 3.35 17.11 -7.15
CA LYS A 39 2.49 16.10 -7.81
C LYS A 39 1.50 15.44 -6.82
N PRO A 40 0.57 16.22 -6.22
CA PRO A 40 -0.28 15.75 -5.13
C PRO A 40 -1.24 14.62 -5.53
N ASN A 41 -1.44 14.39 -6.83
CA ASN A 41 -2.35 13.36 -7.30
C ASN A 41 -1.73 11.97 -7.12
N PRO A 42 -2.42 11.04 -6.43
CA PRO A 42 -1.95 9.68 -6.29
C PRO A 42 -1.75 9.02 -7.67
N PRO A 43 -0.82 8.05 -7.78
CA PRO A 43 -0.54 7.38 -9.03
C PRO A 43 -1.82 6.74 -9.58
N ARG A 44 -2.14 7.04 -10.85
CA ARG A 44 -3.32 6.50 -11.54
C ARG A 44 -3.19 5.02 -11.90
N SER A 45 -2.03 4.42 -11.67
CA SER A 45 -1.77 3.00 -11.92
C SER A 45 -0.89 2.43 -10.81
N VAL A 46 -1.28 1.28 -10.28
CA VAL A 46 -0.53 0.54 -9.25
C VAL A 46 -0.48 -0.94 -9.59
N ARG A 47 0.64 -1.59 -9.27
CA ARG A 47 0.84 -3.04 -9.40
C ARG A 47 0.57 -3.70 -8.05
N LEU A 48 -0.43 -4.57 -8.01
CA LEU A 48 -0.84 -5.28 -6.80
C LEU A 48 -0.42 -6.75 -6.90
N ALA A 49 0.52 -7.17 -6.06
CA ALA A 49 0.94 -8.56 -5.91
C ALA A 49 -0.09 -9.37 -5.12
N THR A 50 -0.52 -10.49 -5.70
CA THR A 50 -1.65 -11.29 -5.21
C THR A 50 -1.22 -12.68 -4.77
N GLY A 51 -1.73 -13.74 -5.39
CA GLY A 51 -1.37 -15.12 -5.08
C GLY A 51 -1.67 -16.01 -6.27
N PRO A 52 -1.59 -17.33 -6.08
CA PRO A 52 -1.89 -18.30 -7.13
C PRO A 52 -3.32 -18.12 -7.63
N ALA A 53 -3.61 -18.66 -8.83
CA ALA A 53 -4.98 -18.71 -9.31
C ALA A 53 -5.88 -19.40 -8.27
N GLU A 54 -7.11 -18.93 -8.15
CA GLU A 54 -8.11 -19.46 -7.20
C GLU A 54 -7.74 -19.30 -5.71
N SER A 55 -6.64 -18.61 -5.38
CA SER A 55 -6.34 -18.23 -4.00
C SER A 55 -7.22 -17.07 -3.53
N ALA A 56 -7.40 -16.96 -2.20
CA ALA A 56 -8.07 -15.80 -1.60
C ALA A 56 -7.40 -14.48 -2.00
N TYR A 57 -6.07 -14.44 -2.08
CA TYR A 57 -5.33 -13.25 -2.52
C TYR A 57 -5.63 -12.85 -3.96
N ALA A 58 -5.76 -13.82 -4.88
CA ALA A 58 -6.15 -13.54 -6.26
C ALA A 58 -7.59 -12.99 -6.32
N GLU A 59 -8.50 -13.55 -5.53
CA GLU A 59 -9.89 -13.11 -5.46
C GLU A 59 -10.01 -11.69 -4.89
N PHE A 60 -9.31 -11.39 -3.78
CA PHE A 60 -9.24 -10.05 -3.22
C PHE A 60 -8.62 -9.06 -4.19
N GLY A 61 -7.58 -9.46 -4.92
CA GLY A 61 -6.98 -8.64 -5.97
C GLY A 61 -8.00 -8.16 -6.99
N GLN A 62 -8.86 -9.07 -7.49
CA GLN A 62 -9.92 -8.71 -8.43
C GLN A 62 -10.95 -7.74 -7.83
N ARG A 63 -11.34 -7.97 -6.56
CA ARG A 63 -12.27 -7.07 -5.84
C ARG A 63 -11.68 -5.67 -5.68
N TYR A 64 -10.40 -5.56 -5.29
CA TYR A 64 -9.70 -4.27 -5.18
C TYR A 64 -9.53 -3.59 -6.53
N LYS A 65 -9.20 -4.34 -7.59
CA LYS A 65 -9.13 -3.79 -8.96
C LYS A 65 -10.46 -3.13 -9.35
N LYS A 66 -11.59 -3.79 -9.09
CA LYS A 66 -12.92 -3.24 -9.38
C LYS A 66 -13.24 -2.01 -8.52
N ALA A 67 -12.97 -2.07 -7.21
CA ALA A 67 -13.27 -0.97 -6.29
C ALA A 67 -12.42 0.29 -6.55
N LEU A 68 -11.13 0.11 -6.85
CA LEU A 68 -10.21 1.22 -7.12
C LEU A 68 -10.41 1.85 -8.50
N ALA A 69 -10.91 1.07 -9.47
CA ALA A 69 -11.29 1.62 -10.78
C ALA A 69 -12.36 2.72 -10.67
N ALA A 70 -13.28 2.62 -9.70
CA ALA A 70 -14.29 3.66 -9.44
C ALA A 70 -13.67 5.01 -9.01
N ASN A 71 -12.43 5.01 -8.54
CA ASN A 71 -11.67 6.20 -8.13
C ASN A 71 -10.64 6.63 -9.20
N GLY A 72 -10.71 6.08 -10.42
CA GLY A 72 -9.77 6.38 -11.50
C GLY A 72 -8.38 5.76 -11.30
N ILE A 73 -8.26 4.75 -10.43
CA ILE A 73 -7.01 4.03 -10.18
C ILE A 73 -7.02 2.70 -10.94
N THR A 74 -6.06 2.52 -11.83
CA THR A 74 -5.84 1.28 -12.57
C THR A 74 -5.02 0.32 -11.72
N VAL A 75 -5.55 -0.88 -11.45
CA VAL A 75 -4.82 -1.91 -10.72
C VAL A 75 -4.37 -3.00 -11.69
N VAL A 76 -3.05 -3.16 -11.81
CA VAL A 76 -2.41 -4.25 -12.54
C VAL A 76 -2.13 -5.37 -11.55
N LEU A 77 -2.83 -6.49 -11.70
CA LEU A 77 -2.65 -7.65 -10.83
C LEU A 77 -1.40 -8.41 -11.24
N VAL A 78 -0.52 -8.64 -10.27
CA VAL A 78 0.69 -9.47 -10.42
C VAL A 78 0.41 -10.78 -9.71
N GLN A 79 0.26 -11.86 -10.48
CA GLN A 79 0.11 -13.20 -9.96
C GLN A 79 1.44 -13.65 -9.32
N SER A 80 1.37 -14.39 -8.21
CA SER A 80 2.55 -14.82 -7.47
C SER A 80 2.28 -16.13 -6.73
N GLU A 81 3.31 -16.69 -6.10
CA GLU A 81 3.20 -17.84 -5.19
C GLU A 81 2.69 -17.45 -3.78
N GLY A 82 2.19 -16.23 -3.60
CA GLY A 82 1.63 -15.73 -2.34
C GLY A 82 2.60 -14.88 -1.50
N SER A 83 2.37 -14.84 -0.18
CA SER A 83 2.95 -13.86 0.76
C SER A 83 4.48 -13.67 0.66
N ALA A 84 5.26 -14.75 0.63
CA ALA A 84 6.72 -14.65 0.54
C ALA A 84 7.21 -14.10 -0.82
N ALA A 85 6.54 -14.49 -1.91
CA ALA A 85 6.84 -13.97 -3.25
C ALA A 85 6.42 -12.49 -3.37
N ASN A 86 5.29 -12.10 -2.79
CA ASN A 86 4.83 -10.72 -2.75
C ASN A 86 5.82 -9.80 -2.04
N ARG A 87 6.34 -10.19 -0.88
CA ARG A 87 7.37 -9.41 -0.18
C ARG A 87 8.61 -9.20 -1.04
N ARG A 88 9.04 -10.22 -1.78
CA ARG A 88 10.18 -10.10 -2.71
C ARG A 88 9.86 -9.12 -3.83
N LEU A 89 8.69 -9.23 -4.47
CA LEU A 89 8.25 -8.33 -5.54
C LEU A 89 8.16 -6.86 -5.06
N LEU A 90 7.70 -6.64 -3.83
CA LEU A 90 7.64 -5.31 -3.21
C LEU A 90 9.04 -4.73 -3.00
N ARG A 91 9.97 -5.51 -2.43
CA ARG A 91 11.36 -5.08 -2.21
C ARG A 91 12.13 -4.82 -3.52
N GLU A 92 11.83 -5.57 -4.56
CA GLU A 92 12.44 -5.40 -5.89
C GLU A 92 11.78 -4.26 -6.71
N GLY A 93 10.76 -3.58 -6.17
CA GLY A 93 10.01 -2.55 -6.90
C GLY A 93 9.25 -3.10 -8.12
N LYS A 94 8.99 -4.41 -8.15
CA LYS A 94 8.19 -5.10 -9.19
C LYS A 94 6.69 -5.06 -8.90
N ALA A 95 6.32 -4.80 -7.65
CA ALA A 95 4.97 -4.49 -7.22
C ALA A 95 4.98 -3.24 -6.33
N ASP A 96 3.89 -2.49 -6.35
CA ASP A 96 3.72 -1.28 -5.54
C ASP A 96 2.93 -1.58 -4.26
N LEU A 97 2.04 -2.58 -4.32
CA LEU A 97 1.17 -3.06 -3.25
C LEU A 97 1.18 -4.60 -3.23
N GLY A 98 0.90 -5.23 -2.10
CA GLY A 98 0.79 -6.69 -2.06
C GLY A 98 0.22 -7.23 -0.76
N PHE A 99 -0.43 -8.40 -0.85
CA PHE A 99 -0.92 -9.11 0.34
C PHE A 99 0.22 -9.87 1.02
N VAL A 100 0.38 -9.69 2.32
CA VAL A 100 1.45 -10.30 3.10
C VAL A 100 0.90 -10.79 4.43
N GLN A 101 1.16 -12.05 4.73
CA GLN A 101 0.82 -12.68 6.01
C GLN A 101 1.56 -11.98 7.17
N GLY A 102 0.81 -11.52 8.17
CA GLY A 102 1.38 -10.96 9.40
C GLY A 102 2.30 -11.95 10.12
N GLY A 103 3.32 -11.46 10.83
CA GLY A 103 4.26 -12.30 11.56
C GLY A 103 5.28 -13.06 10.70
N SER A 104 5.21 -12.96 9.37
CA SER A 104 6.18 -13.57 8.45
C SER A 104 7.42 -12.71 8.18
N GLY A 105 7.65 -11.67 9.01
CA GLY A 105 8.86 -10.88 9.01
C GLY A 105 10.06 -11.73 9.41
N ASN A 106 11.19 -11.58 8.71
CA ASN A 106 12.40 -12.30 9.09
C ASN A 106 12.95 -11.68 10.37
N ALA A 107 12.85 -12.40 11.49
CA ALA A 107 13.51 -12.03 12.76
C ALA A 107 15.04 -11.90 12.62
N GLN A 108 15.62 -12.41 11.52
CA GLN A 108 17.06 -12.55 11.30
C GLN A 108 17.71 -11.41 10.48
N ARG A 109 16.99 -10.38 10.01
CA ARG A 109 17.58 -9.35 9.13
C ARG A 109 17.82 -8.02 9.84
N THR A 110 19.07 -7.57 9.74
CA THR A 110 19.61 -6.25 10.12
C THR A 110 19.26 -5.11 9.15
N GLN A 111 18.57 -5.39 8.04
CA GLN A 111 18.05 -4.35 7.15
C GLN A 111 16.65 -3.92 7.59
N PRO A 112 16.39 -2.62 7.77
CA PRO A 112 15.03 -2.12 7.95
C PRO A 112 14.18 -2.60 6.77
N ASP A 113 13.00 -3.16 7.05
CA ASP A 113 12.02 -3.40 6.00
C ASP A 113 11.49 -2.02 5.58
N ASP A 114 11.89 -1.53 4.41
CA ASP A 114 11.32 -0.31 3.77
C ASP A 114 9.84 -0.51 3.35
N LEU A 115 9.21 -1.59 3.82
CA LEU A 115 7.82 -1.93 3.58
C LEU A 115 6.96 -1.36 4.71
N VAL A 116 6.00 -0.55 4.34
CA VAL A 116 4.99 -0.02 5.26
C VAL A 116 3.73 -0.85 5.14
N SER A 117 3.17 -1.26 6.28
CA SER A 117 1.85 -1.87 6.32
C SER A 117 0.77 -0.81 6.13
N LEU A 118 -0.13 -1.02 5.16
CA LEU A 118 -1.31 -0.17 4.97
C LEU A 118 -2.45 -0.54 5.93
N GLY A 119 -2.41 -1.72 6.54
CA GLY A 119 -3.44 -2.21 7.45
C GLY A 119 -3.55 -3.73 7.49
N SER A 120 -4.28 -4.23 8.48
CA SER A 120 -4.70 -5.63 8.56
C SER A 120 -6.02 -5.82 7.82
N LEU A 121 -6.14 -6.91 7.06
CA LEU A 121 -7.34 -7.19 6.25
C LEU A 121 -8.18 -8.31 6.84
N PHE A 122 -7.56 -9.44 7.23
CA PHE A 122 -8.24 -10.61 7.77
C PHE A 122 -7.23 -11.54 8.47
N VAL A 123 -7.76 -12.49 9.24
CA VAL A 123 -6.98 -13.56 9.86
C VAL A 123 -6.82 -14.71 8.89
N GLU A 124 -5.61 -15.22 8.75
CA GLU A 124 -5.30 -16.43 7.96
C GLU A 124 -5.20 -17.66 8.88
N PRO A 125 -6.24 -18.51 8.96
CA PRO A 125 -6.18 -19.73 9.75
C PRO A 125 -5.26 -20.77 9.09
N VAL A 126 -4.58 -21.55 9.92
CA VAL A 126 -3.82 -22.72 9.47
C VAL A 126 -4.74 -23.93 9.46
N TRP A 127 -4.95 -24.51 8.28
CA TRP A 127 -5.72 -25.73 8.12
C TRP A 127 -4.78 -26.94 8.09
N LEU A 128 -4.88 -27.79 9.10
CA LEU A 128 -4.15 -29.05 9.17
C LEU A 128 -5.08 -30.21 8.78
N PHE A 129 -4.89 -30.73 7.58
CA PHE A 129 -5.58 -31.93 7.12
C PHE A 129 -4.67 -33.14 7.35
N TYR A 130 -5.20 -34.15 8.01
CA TYR A 130 -4.49 -35.40 8.24
C TYR A 130 -5.45 -36.57 8.06
N ARG A 131 -4.87 -37.74 7.76
CA ARG A 131 -5.60 -39.00 7.79
C ARG A 131 -5.59 -39.56 9.19
N GLU A 132 -6.76 -39.92 9.70
CA GLU A 132 -6.92 -40.44 11.07
C GLU A 132 -5.96 -41.60 11.36
N ASP A 133 -5.91 -42.60 10.46
CA ASP A 133 -5.04 -43.77 10.61
C ASP A 133 -3.56 -43.39 10.74
N ALA A 134 -3.12 -42.38 9.99
CA ALA A 134 -1.74 -41.92 10.02
C ALA A 134 -1.43 -41.19 11.34
N ALA A 135 -2.35 -40.36 11.82
CA ALA A 135 -2.19 -39.69 13.11
C ALA A 135 -2.16 -40.67 14.28
N ARG A 136 -3.02 -41.70 14.28
CA ARG A 136 -3.01 -42.76 15.31
C ARG A 136 -1.67 -43.50 15.34
N ARG A 137 -1.15 -43.91 14.18
CA ARG A 137 0.16 -44.59 14.10
C ARG A 137 1.30 -43.73 14.62
N VAL A 138 1.32 -42.44 14.29
CA VAL A 138 2.35 -41.51 14.80
C VAL A 138 2.22 -41.36 16.31
N ALA A 139 1.00 -41.18 16.83
CA ALA A 139 0.77 -41.07 18.26
C ALA A 139 1.21 -42.33 19.04
N ASP A 140 0.92 -43.51 18.51
CA ASP A 140 1.30 -44.78 19.14
C ASP A 140 2.81 -45.02 19.08
N ALA A 141 3.47 -44.63 17.98
CA ALA A 141 4.93 -44.68 17.87
C ALA A 141 5.62 -43.74 18.87
N GLU A 142 5.10 -42.53 19.06
CA GLU A 142 5.62 -41.57 20.04
C GLU A 142 5.41 -42.06 21.49
N ARG A 143 4.25 -42.66 21.80
CA ARG A 143 4.01 -43.30 23.11
C ARG A 143 4.98 -44.46 23.37
N ALA A 144 5.22 -45.32 22.38
CA ALA A 144 6.15 -46.43 22.51
C ALA A 144 7.62 -45.96 22.69
N ARG A 145 7.98 -44.80 22.14
CA ARG A 145 9.29 -44.16 22.34
C ARG A 145 9.43 -43.56 23.73
N ALA A 146 8.39 -42.91 24.25
CA ALA A 146 8.37 -42.38 25.61
C ALA A 146 8.57 -43.49 26.66
N HIS A 147 7.79 -44.58 26.57
CA HIS A 147 7.93 -45.72 27.49
C HIS A 147 9.29 -46.44 27.44
N ARG A 148 10.00 -46.35 26.30
CA ARG A 148 11.35 -46.92 26.17
C ARG A 148 12.43 -46.03 26.80
N THR A 149 12.15 -44.74 26.99
CA THR A 149 13.10 -43.77 27.54
C THR A 149 13.06 -43.76 29.07
N ASP A 150 11.90 -44.05 29.67
CA ASP A 150 11.71 -44.16 31.13
C ASP A 150 12.21 -45.49 31.74
N ALA A 151 12.54 -46.47 30.90
CA ALA A 151 13.04 -47.78 31.32
C ALA A 151 14.60 -47.86 31.36
N LYS A 152 15.28 -46.72 31.29
CA LYS A 152 16.73 -46.55 31.37
C LYS A 152 17.08 -45.58 32.48
#